data_AF-A0A1H6ULU5-F1
#
_entry.id   AF-A0A1H6ULU5-F1
#
_cell.length_a   1.000
_cell.length_b   1.000
_cell.length_c   1.000
_cell.angle_alpha   90.00
_cell.angle_beta   90.00
_cell.angle_gamma   90.00
#
_symmetry.space_group_name_H-M   'P 1'
#
loop_
_entity.id
_entity.type
_entity.pdbx_description
1 polymer ?
#
loop_
_entity_poly.entity_id
_entity_poly.type
_entity_poly.pdbx_seq_one_letter_code
_entity_poly.pdbx_strand_id
1 'polypeptide(L)'
;MTNFLVIRGTADGGKTTTAGLLFEQLKPKASQFKLFNWAWKEIDKLHYNSEGELIDFIAVLVIDGKVIIIISQGDKPNVLQKVLDFLKDLISLSKITGINISKIDIVICCARSRNVNGSTYKMLTKRINSNNLFDFWTSKDDDISKKLSCKQKVVDELVQKIKSL
;
A
#
# COMPACT_ATOMS: atom_id res chain seq x y z
N MET A 1 13.14 12.52 -0.97
CA MET A 1 11.72 12.68 -1.35
C MET A 1 11.08 11.30 -1.37
N THR A 2 9.80 11.21 -1.03
CA THR A 2 9.07 9.94 -0.98
C THR A 2 8.38 9.65 -2.32
N ASN A 3 8.58 8.45 -2.85
CA ASN A 3 7.87 7.96 -4.03
C ASN A 3 6.54 7.32 -3.64
N PHE A 4 5.53 7.48 -4.48
CA PHE A 4 4.20 6.92 -4.30
C PHE A 4 3.87 5.94 -5.41
N LEU A 5 3.60 4.69 -5.05
CA LEU A 5 3.12 3.66 -5.97
C LEU A 5 1.63 3.43 -5.68
N VAL A 6 0.76 3.78 -6.62
CA VAL A 6 -0.70 3.75 -6.41
C VAL A 6 -1.31 2.54 -7.10
N ILE A 7 -1.84 1.60 -6.32
CA ILE A 7 -2.60 0.45 -6.83
C ILE A 7 -4.04 0.89 -7.08
N ARG A 8 -4.42 0.95 -8.36
CA ARG A 8 -5.74 1.36 -8.82
C ARG A 8 -6.50 0.22 -9.43
N GLY A 9 -7.83 0.31 -9.38
CA GLY A 9 -8.72 -0.64 -9.99
C GLY A 9 -10.16 -0.21 -9.81
N THR A 10 -11.08 -0.95 -10.43
CA THR A 10 -12.53 -0.76 -10.25
C THR A 10 -12.95 -1.05 -8.79
N ALA A 11 -14.24 -0.85 -8.51
CA ALA A 11 -14.86 -1.53 -7.36
C ALA A 11 -14.58 -3.04 -7.49
N ASP A 12 -14.19 -3.65 -6.39
CA ASP A 12 -13.88 -5.09 -6.29
C ASP A 12 -12.79 -5.61 -7.24
N GLY A 13 -11.97 -4.70 -7.81
CA GLY A 13 -10.84 -5.04 -8.67
C GLY A 13 -9.67 -5.74 -7.95
N GLY A 14 -9.81 -6.05 -6.65
CA GLY A 14 -8.78 -6.77 -5.88
C GLY A 14 -7.58 -5.93 -5.48
N LYS A 15 -7.76 -4.62 -5.26
CA LYS A 15 -6.70 -3.68 -4.82
C LYS A 15 -6.04 -4.13 -3.50
N THR A 16 -6.85 -4.34 -2.47
CA THR A 16 -6.40 -4.81 -1.15
C THR A 16 -5.67 -6.16 -1.27
N THR A 17 -6.22 -7.10 -2.05
CA THR A 17 -5.56 -8.39 -2.34
C THR A 17 -4.21 -8.20 -3.03
N THR A 18 -4.11 -7.31 -4.01
CA THR A 18 -2.85 -7.01 -4.71
C THR A 18 -1.81 -6.44 -3.74
N ALA A 19 -2.21 -5.53 -2.84
CA ALA A 19 -1.35 -5.01 -1.79
C ALA A 19 -0.89 -6.11 -0.81
N GLY A 20 -1.78 -7.04 -0.45
CA GLY A 20 -1.44 -8.19 0.40
C GLY A 20 -0.43 -9.13 -0.25
N LEU A 21 -0.63 -9.47 -1.53
CA LEU A 21 0.33 -10.28 -2.30
C LEU A 21 1.70 -9.58 -2.40
N LEU A 22 1.71 -8.28 -2.64
CA LEU A 22 2.95 -7.49 -2.64
C LEU A 22 3.64 -7.54 -1.28
N PHE A 23 2.90 -7.38 -0.18
CA PHE A 23 3.45 -7.50 1.17
C PHE A 23 4.11 -8.86 1.37
N GLU A 24 3.43 -9.97 1.04
CA GLU A 24 3.99 -11.32 1.19
C GLU A 24 5.23 -11.55 0.30
N GLN A 25 5.33 -10.91 -0.87
CA GLN A 25 6.51 -11.01 -1.74
C GLN A 25 7.70 -10.12 -1.30
N LEU A 26 7.43 -9.07 -0.53
CA LEU A 26 8.43 -8.15 0.02
C LEU A 26 8.92 -8.57 1.41
N LYS A 27 8.03 -9.13 2.24
CA LYS A 27 8.30 -9.52 3.63
C LYS A 27 9.55 -10.40 3.81
N PRO A 28 9.81 -11.45 2.99
CA PRO A 28 11.01 -12.28 3.13
C PRO A 28 12.32 -11.53 2.84
N LYS A 29 12.26 -10.36 2.19
CA LYS A 29 13.42 -9.52 1.86
C LYS A 29 13.64 -8.40 2.87
N ALA A 30 12.71 -8.23 3.81
CA ALA A 30 12.77 -7.16 4.79
C ALA A 30 13.64 -7.57 5.96
N SER A 31 14.61 -6.71 6.32
CA SER A 31 15.39 -6.88 7.55
C SER A 31 14.54 -6.64 8.79
N GLN A 32 13.52 -5.79 8.66
CA GLN A 32 12.50 -5.52 9.69
C GLN A 32 11.15 -5.28 9.02
N PHE A 33 10.08 -5.73 9.64
CA PHE A 33 8.74 -5.32 9.25
C PHE A 33 7.81 -5.24 10.45
N LYS A 34 6.77 -4.42 10.31
CA LYS A 34 5.63 -4.35 11.22
C LYS A 34 4.33 -4.27 10.43
N LEU A 35 3.29 -4.88 10.99
CA LEU A 35 1.97 -4.92 10.41
C LEU A 35 0.96 -4.34 11.40
N PHE A 36 0.04 -3.53 10.91
CA PHE A 36 -0.95 -2.84 11.71
C PHE A 36 -2.32 -2.89 11.04
N ASN A 37 -3.36 -2.75 11.84
CA ASN A 37 -4.66 -2.31 11.33
C ASN A 37 -4.70 -0.79 11.11
N TRP A 38 -5.81 -0.27 10.60
CA TRP A 38 -6.00 1.16 10.33
C TRP A 38 -5.90 2.07 11.56
N ALA A 39 -6.06 1.52 12.76
CA ALA A 39 -5.94 2.24 14.03
C ALA A 39 -4.51 2.17 14.60
N TRP A 40 -3.53 1.76 13.79
CA TRP A 40 -2.14 1.57 14.19
C TRP A 40 -1.94 0.59 15.36
N LYS A 41 -2.87 -0.34 15.55
CA LYS A 41 -2.67 -1.48 16.47
C LYS A 41 -1.92 -2.57 15.73
N GLU A 42 -0.81 -3.02 16.30
CA GLU A 42 0.01 -4.09 15.73
C GLU A 42 -0.81 -5.38 15.61
N ILE A 43 -0.62 -6.08 14.48
CA ILE A 43 -1.19 -7.40 14.20
C ILE A 43 -0.06 -8.33 13.76
N ASP A 44 -0.20 -9.62 14.03
CA ASP A 44 0.83 -10.64 13.77
C ASP A 44 0.86 -11.10 12.30
N LYS A 45 -0.30 -11.04 11.62
CA LYS A 45 -0.46 -11.49 10.24
C LYS A 45 -1.58 -10.76 9.52
N LEU A 46 -1.62 -10.93 8.20
CA LEU A 46 -2.76 -10.49 7.39
C LEU A 46 -4.03 -11.22 7.85
N HIS A 47 -5.10 -10.47 8.10
CA HIS A 47 -6.38 -11.00 8.56
C HIS A 47 -7.40 -11.01 7.43
N TYR A 48 -8.23 -12.04 7.41
CA TYR A 48 -9.31 -12.22 6.44
C TYR A 48 -10.65 -12.21 7.17
N ASN A 49 -11.68 -11.66 6.54
CA ASN A 49 -13.04 -11.74 7.05
C ASN A 49 -13.63 -13.15 6.83
N SER A 50 -14.87 -13.38 7.29
CA SER A 50 -15.57 -14.66 7.13
C SER A 50 -15.80 -15.07 5.68
N GLU A 51 -15.72 -14.12 4.74
CA GLU A 51 -15.87 -14.34 3.30
C GLU A 51 -14.53 -14.63 2.60
N GLY A 52 -13.43 -14.68 3.37
CA GLY A 52 -12.08 -14.89 2.84
C GLY A 52 -11.48 -13.66 2.16
N GLU A 53 -12.03 -12.48 2.39
CA GLU A 53 -11.50 -11.23 1.87
C GLU A 53 -10.49 -10.62 2.83
N LEU A 54 -9.39 -10.11 2.27
CA LEU A 54 -8.32 -9.48 3.04
C LEU A 54 -8.82 -8.18 3.67
N ILE A 55 -8.68 -8.08 4.99
CA ILE A 55 -9.00 -6.87 5.76
C ILE A 55 -7.92 -5.81 5.54
N ASP A 56 -8.34 -4.54 5.52
CA ASP A 56 -7.42 -3.42 5.35
C ASP A 56 -6.32 -3.39 6.42
N PHE A 57 -5.09 -3.11 5.97
CA PHE A 57 -3.89 -3.11 6.79
C PHE A 57 -2.92 -1.98 6.40
N ILE A 58 -1.99 -1.72 7.30
CA ILE A 58 -0.81 -0.90 7.09
C ILE A 58 0.42 -1.77 7.36
N ALA A 59 1.36 -1.83 6.44
CA ALA A 59 2.64 -2.50 6.65
C ALA A 59 3.79 -1.50 6.56
N VAL A 60 4.79 -1.63 7.42
CA VAL A 60 6.05 -0.90 7.36
C VAL A 60 7.15 -1.93 7.19
N LEU A 61 7.95 -1.80 6.14
CA LEU A 61 9.05 -2.72 5.83
C LEU A 61 10.35 -1.93 5.66
N VAL A 62 11.45 -2.52 6.10
CA VAL A 62 12.82 -2.05 5.82
C VAL A 62 13.50 -3.04 4.90
N ILE A 63 13.79 -2.63 3.67
CA ILE A 63 14.44 -3.47 2.64
C ILE A 63 15.65 -2.71 2.11
N ASP A 64 16.85 -3.29 2.23
CA ASP A 64 18.10 -2.67 1.78
C ASP A 64 18.28 -1.22 2.30
N GLY A 65 17.87 -0.98 3.56
CA GLY A 65 17.91 0.34 4.21
C GLY A 65 16.82 1.33 3.76
N LYS A 66 15.93 0.93 2.85
CA LYS A 66 14.78 1.73 2.41
C LYS A 66 13.56 1.44 3.26
N VAL A 67 12.84 2.48 3.67
CA VAL A 67 11.57 2.35 4.39
C VAL A 67 10.42 2.38 3.38
N ILE A 68 9.68 1.28 3.32
CA ILE A 68 8.54 1.06 2.42
C ILE A 68 7.28 0.92 3.28
N ILE A 69 6.26 1.72 2.99
CA ILE A 69 4.97 1.66 3.70
C ILE A 69 3.88 1.24 2.73
N ILE A 70 3.11 0.21 3.08
CA ILE A 70 1.94 -0.23 2.31
C ILE A 70 0.68 0.17 3.08
N ILE A 71 -0.27 0.83 2.41
CA ILE A 71 -1.57 1.21 2.93
C ILE A 71 -2.63 0.63 2.01
N SER A 72 -3.25 -0.48 2.40
CA SER A 72 -4.21 -1.18 1.53
C SER A 72 -5.55 -0.46 1.41
N GLN A 73 -5.85 0.44 2.34
CA GLN A 73 -7.11 1.18 2.35
C GLN A 73 -7.09 2.31 1.32
N GLY A 74 -7.86 2.13 0.24
CA GLY A 74 -7.89 3.09 -0.88
C GLY A 74 -9.21 3.82 -1.14
N ASP A 75 -10.25 3.51 -0.38
CA ASP A 75 -11.62 3.90 -0.73
C ASP A 75 -12.15 5.10 0.08
N LYS A 76 -11.46 5.49 1.16
CA LYS A 76 -11.86 6.61 2.04
C LYS A 76 -10.80 7.71 2.04
N PRO A 77 -10.96 8.79 1.25
CA PRO A 77 -9.94 9.84 1.08
C PRO A 77 -9.54 10.50 2.40
N ASN A 78 -10.50 10.80 3.27
CA ASN A 78 -10.24 11.43 4.58
C ASN A 78 -9.44 10.51 5.51
N VAL A 79 -9.63 9.18 5.40
CA VAL A 79 -8.88 8.22 6.21
C VAL A 79 -7.46 8.11 5.69
N LEU A 80 -7.29 7.94 4.38
CA LEU A 80 -5.94 7.93 3.78
C LEU A 80 -5.19 9.24 4.08
N GLN A 81 -5.88 10.38 4.03
CA GLN A 81 -5.28 11.67 4.37
C GLN A 81 -4.74 11.69 5.81
N LYS A 82 -5.51 11.21 6.80
CA LYS A 82 -5.05 11.10 8.19
C LYS A 82 -3.82 10.21 8.32
N VAL A 83 -3.81 9.07 7.62
CA VAL A 83 -2.64 8.18 7.61
C VAL A 83 -1.43 8.90 7.00
N LEU A 84 -1.58 9.55 5.84
CA LEU A 84 -0.50 10.28 5.18
C LEU A 84 -0.02 11.50 5.98
N ASP A 85 -0.87 12.12 6.79
CA ASP A 85 -0.47 13.18 7.71
C ASP A 85 0.29 12.62 8.91
N PHE A 86 -0.12 11.48 9.46
CA PHE A 86 0.64 10.77 10.50
C PHE A 86 2.04 10.36 10.02
N LEU A 87 2.16 9.91 8.76
CA LEU A 87 3.46 9.54 8.17
C LEU A 87 4.48 10.69 8.11
N LYS A 88 4.06 11.96 8.26
CA LYS A 88 4.99 13.09 8.35
C LYS A 88 5.67 13.20 9.72
N ASP A 89 5.04 12.66 10.77
CA ASP A 89 5.61 12.61 12.11
C ASP A 89 6.47 11.35 12.28
N LEU A 90 7.70 11.43 11.77
CA LEU A 90 8.64 10.31 11.76
C LEU A 90 9.06 9.87 13.18
N ILE A 91 8.98 10.75 14.17
CA ILE A 91 9.29 10.41 15.57
C ILE A 91 8.20 9.50 16.12
N SER A 92 6.93 9.90 15.98
CA SER A 92 5.79 9.07 16.41
C SER A 92 5.73 7.75 15.64
N LEU A 93 6.00 7.79 14.32
CA LEU A 93 6.07 6.59 13.50
C LEU A 93 7.20 5.65 13.95
N SER A 94 8.37 6.17 14.28
CA SER A 94 9.48 5.35 14.79
C SER A 94 9.12 4.70 16.13
N LYS A 95 8.45 5.45 17.01
CA LYS A 95 8.01 4.96 18.32
C LYS A 95 6.98 3.84 18.21
N ILE A 96 5.98 3.98 17.33
CA ILE A 96 4.90 2.99 17.21
C ILE A 96 5.37 1.72 16.48
N THR A 97 6.33 1.86 15.55
CA THR A 97 6.90 0.73 14.82
C THR A 97 8.04 0.05 15.55
N GLY A 98 8.73 0.76 16.45
CA GLY A 98 10.01 0.33 17.01
C GLY A 98 11.15 0.32 15.97
N ILE A 99 10.92 0.92 14.79
CA ILE A 99 11.90 1.02 13.70
C ILE A 99 12.44 2.46 13.71
N ASN A 100 13.75 2.65 13.64
CA ASN A 100 14.32 3.98 13.52
C ASN A 100 14.11 4.53 12.10
N ILE A 101 13.09 5.38 11.91
CA ILE A 101 12.68 5.93 10.61
C ILE A 101 13.09 7.39 10.54
N SER A 102 14.14 7.69 9.76
CA SER A 102 14.58 9.06 9.46
C SER A 102 14.01 9.61 8.16
N LYS A 103 13.49 8.74 7.29
CA LYS A 103 12.80 9.08 6.04
C LYS A 103 11.91 7.91 5.60
N ILE A 104 10.90 8.23 4.78
CA ILE A 104 10.10 7.23 4.07
C ILE A 104 10.47 7.31 2.60
N ASP A 105 11.00 6.21 2.04
CA ASP A 105 11.44 6.17 0.64
C ASP A 105 10.27 5.90 -0.30
N ILE A 106 9.38 4.98 0.08
CA ILE A 106 8.26 4.55 -0.77
C ILE A 106 6.98 4.41 0.05
N VAL A 107 5.89 4.99 -0.44
CA VAL A 107 4.53 4.74 0.03
C VAL A 107 3.75 4.06 -1.08
N ILE A 108 3.15 2.92 -0.76
CA ILE A 108 2.30 2.15 -1.65
C ILE A 108 0.90 2.28 -1.10
N CYS A 109 -0.04 2.81 -1.88
CA CYS A 109 -1.41 2.98 -1.43
C CYS A 109 -2.41 2.54 -2.48
N CYS A 110 -3.56 2.05 -2.03
CA CYS A 110 -4.66 1.77 -2.95
C CYS A 110 -5.45 3.06 -3.25
N ALA A 111 -6.06 3.14 -4.42
CA ALA A 111 -7.02 4.20 -4.73
C ALA A 111 -8.12 3.69 -5.68
N ARG A 112 -9.34 4.22 -5.57
CA ARG A 112 -10.40 3.97 -6.57
C ARG A 112 -10.03 4.56 -7.93
N SER A 113 -10.47 3.89 -8.99
CA SER A 113 -10.13 4.16 -10.39
C SER A 113 -10.46 5.55 -10.91
N ARG A 114 -11.53 6.19 -10.46
CA ARG A 114 -12.04 7.43 -11.08
C ARG A 114 -11.38 8.68 -10.49
N ASN A 115 -10.80 9.51 -11.34
CA ASN A 115 -10.27 10.83 -10.99
C ASN A 115 -11.41 11.87 -10.85
N VAL A 116 -12.31 11.63 -9.91
CA VAL A 116 -13.46 12.51 -9.64
C VAL A 116 -13.25 13.31 -8.37
N ASN A 117 -13.96 14.43 -8.22
CA ASN A 117 -13.93 15.23 -7.01
C ASN A 117 -14.27 14.39 -5.78
N GLY A 118 -13.49 14.55 -4.72
CA GLY A 118 -13.62 13.75 -3.50
C GLY A 118 -13.08 12.31 -3.60
N SER A 119 -12.46 11.89 -4.72
CA SER A 119 -11.81 10.58 -4.78
C SER A 119 -10.43 10.57 -4.10
N THR A 120 -10.03 9.40 -3.60
CA THR A 120 -8.67 9.16 -3.09
C THR A 120 -7.61 9.53 -4.11
N TYR A 121 -7.83 9.18 -5.39
CA TYR A 121 -6.87 9.47 -6.45
C TYR A 121 -6.74 10.98 -6.75
N LYS A 122 -7.85 11.72 -6.74
CA LYS A 122 -7.81 13.20 -6.87
C LYS A 122 -7.09 13.85 -5.68
N MET A 123 -7.27 13.30 -4.48
CA MET A 123 -6.55 13.77 -3.28
C MET A 123 -5.03 13.53 -3.42
N LEU A 124 -4.62 12.32 -3.83
CA LEU A 124 -3.22 11.96 -4.04
C LEU A 124 -2.55 12.86 -5.10
N THR A 125 -3.18 13.02 -6.26
CA THR A 125 -2.65 13.84 -7.37
C THR A 125 -2.53 15.33 -7.04
N LYS A 126 -3.32 15.85 -6.09
CA LYS A 126 -3.19 17.23 -5.59
C LYS A 126 -2.05 17.41 -4.59
N ARG A 127 -1.65 16.33 -3.91
CA ARG A 127 -0.75 16.37 -2.75
C ARG A 127 0.66 15.89 -3.07
N ILE A 128 0.83 15.10 -4.11
CA ILE A 128 2.08 14.45 -4.48
C ILE A 128 2.55 15.01 -5.82
N ASN A 129 3.84 15.35 -5.92
CA ASN A 129 4.45 15.75 -7.18
C ASN A 129 4.33 14.60 -8.20
N SER A 130 3.87 14.90 -9.41
CA SER A 130 3.64 13.90 -10.47
C SER A 130 4.87 13.05 -10.79
N ASN A 131 6.09 13.59 -10.65
CA ASN A 131 7.33 12.84 -10.89
C ASN A 131 7.59 11.74 -9.86
N ASN A 132 6.88 11.79 -8.73
CA ASN A 132 6.97 10.84 -7.63
C ASN A 132 5.67 10.01 -7.48
N LEU A 133 4.73 10.08 -8.43
CA LEU A 133 3.47 9.34 -8.40
C LEU A 133 3.44 8.34 -9.56
N PHE A 134 3.39 7.05 -9.27
CA PHE A 134 3.38 5.98 -10.26
C PHE A 134 2.12 5.14 -10.11
N ASP A 135 1.38 4.98 -11.20
CA ASP A 135 0.10 4.26 -11.22
C ASP A 135 0.27 2.81 -11.65
N PHE A 136 -0.41 1.89 -10.95
CA PHE A 136 -0.45 0.46 -11.25
C PHE A 136 -1.89 0.00 -11.29
N TRP A 137 -2.35 -0.53 -12.43
CA TRP A 137 -3.74 -0.93 -12.58
C TRP A 137 -3.92 -2.43 -12.33
N THR A 138 -4.72 -2.78 -11.34
CA THR A 138 -5.15 -4.14 -11.05
C THR A 138 -6.59 -4.38 -11.53
N SER A 139 -6.81 -5.59 -12.02
CA SER A 139 -8.12 -6.05 -12.51
C SER A 139 -8.56 -7.31 -11.77
N LYS A 140 -9.87 -7.52 -11.75
CA LYS A 140 -10.47 -8.80 -11.43
C LYS A 140 -10.55 -9.62 -12.72
N ASP A 141 -10.32 -10.92 -12.60
CA ASP A 141 -10.68 -11.91 -13.60
C ASP A 141 -11.91 -12.65 -13.05
N ASP A 142 -12.91 -12.88 -13.90
CA ASP A 142 -14.11 -13.62 -13.54
C ASP A 142 -13.83 -15.13 -13.46
N ASP A 143 -12.78 -15.59 -14.13
CA ASP A 143 -12.22 -16.92 -13.96
C ASP A 143 -11.48 -17.01 -12.62
N ILE A 144 -12.07 -17.73 -11.66
CA ILE A 144 -11.54 -17.92 -10.31
C ILE A 144 -10.11 -18.49 -10.35
N SER A 145 -9.79 -19.35 -11.32
CA SER A 145 -8.47 -19.96 -11.46
C SER A 145 -7.39 -18.92 -11.81
N LYS A 146 -7.79 -17.81 -12.46
CA LYS A 146 -6.90 -16.73 -12.88
C LYS A 146 -6.87 -15.56 -11.91
N LYS A 147 -7.76 -15.54 -10.91
CA LYS A 147 -7.91 -14.46 -9.92
C LYS A 147 -6.59 -14.04 -9.27
N LEU A 148 -5.67 -14.98 -9.00
CA LEU A 148 -4.35 -14.66 -8.44
C LEU A 148 -3.35 -14.22 -9.51
N SER A 149 -3.33 -14.91 -10.66
CA SER A 149 -2.40 -14.63 -11.75
C SER A 149 -2.53 -13.20 -12.31
N CYS A 150 -3.75 -12.66 -12.42
CA CYS A 150 -3.98 -11.30 -12.91
C CYS A 150 -3.40 -10.23 -11.96
N LYS A 151 -3.33 -10.53 -10.65
CA LYS A 151 -2.75 -9.66 -9.63
C LYS A 151 -1.23 -9.81 -9.60
N GLN A 152 -0.73 -11.02 -9.78
CA GLN A 152 0.72 -11.30 -9.74
C GLN A 152 1.50 -10.46 -10.74
N LYS A 153 0.97 -10.27 -11.97
CA LYS A 153 1.59 -9.38 -12.96
C LYS A 153 1.82 -7.96 -12.40
N VAL A 154 0.81 -7.39 -11.76
CA VAL A 154 0.88 -6.05 -11.15
C VAL A 154 1.86 -6.03 -9.97
N VAL A 155 1.87 -7.10 -9.17
CA VAL A 155 2.84 -7.24 -8.07
C VAL A 155 4.26 -7.29 -8.60
N ASP A 156 4.53 -8.02 -9.67
CA ASP A 156 5.86 -8.11 -10.27
C ASP A 156 6.31 -6.74 -10.82
N GLU A 157 5.42 -6.01 -11.50
CA GLU A 157 5.67 -4.63 -11.94
C GLU A 157 6.00 -3.71 -10.76
N LEU A 158 5.24 -3.80 -9.66
CA LEU A 158 5.51 -3.05 -8.42
C LEU A 158 6.87 -3.39 -7.84
N VAL A 159 7.21 -4.68 -7.74
CA VAL A 159 8.51 -5.13 -7.22
C VAL A 159 9.66 -4.62 -8.08
N GLN A 160 9.53 -4.64 -9.41
CA GLN A 160 10.55 -4.08 -10.30
C GLN A 160 10.68 -2.57 -10.13
N LYS A 161 9.56 -1.85 -9.99
CA LYS A 161 9.60 -0.41 -9.74
C LYS A 161 10.29 -0.07 -8.42
N ILE A 162 9.98 -0.80 -7.35
CA ILE A 162 10.61 -0.64 -6.02
C ILE A 162 12.14 -0.81 -6.11
N LYS A 163 12.62 -1.78 -6.90
CA LYS A 163 14.07 -1.99 -7.10
C LYS A 163 14.74 -0.84 -7.86
N SER A 164 14.03 -0.22 -8.79
CA SER A 164 14.54 0.86 -9.64
C SER A 164 14.57 2.24 -8.98
N LEU A 165 13.81 2.43 -7.89
CA LEU A 165 13.74 3.66 -7.09
C LEU A 165 14.73 3.59 -5.94
#